data_AF-A0A2V1CSD8-F1
#
_entry.id   AF-A0A2V1CSD8-F1
#
_cell.length_a   1.000
_cell.length_b   1.000
_cell.length_c   1.000
_cell.angle_alpha   90.00
_cell.angle_beta   90.00
_cell.angle_gamma   90.00
#
_symmetry.space_group_name_H-M   'P 1'
#
loop_
_entity.id
_entity.type
_entity.pdbx_description
1 polymer ?
#
loop_
_entity_poly.entity_id
_entity_poly.type
_entity_poly.pdbx_seq_one_letter_code
_entity_poly.pdbx_strand_id
1 'polypeptide(L)'
;MARPSFKSSRGHKQYSKHLWLKISPVLALTLTIAAALCLLILKLQEWRSSENFAQFVIVNRTTIAISVQIIAHLLGLLQLTAICVVLKLSFSQYSASNSVQLSSLHFTSAIYSCTTTWSLPIGLSSLSVIFIAFTLFPAALWSGSITPLLDDCALDTTIQAPTFQTSNISSIWDADKSNVTTGSGRLGQWQTDLGLFSFDPSTLRGLLLSSASSASARNGTGTPHAKLDKTGFVYTNRSYGMGSAAGFITTVTSNPLSLSYLETGFESTVSCVYNRSSQFRLVALPNPNDGFRIFQPKGSYFKAQDETAWGVSAGYVPDDMFSWVSEYSADLRSIFIPMTTAASSRQDDWGFLDFNATQCQVQFTMRNFNVVVDYTSKQIDVTPADPVSWANYGDAVVRGVASWLRSMSSADGFVGGSQLGRSLRLNVEALQSATNNTSEATRMQGIADHIASLVDNIIIALLSTRYVAGKQSAPLETQVTVLAIVYGDLRYIIAVLVLNILILLLFTVEAVRTRLWESLPEEDLLDISSLIVGITEGHVKLVDVSDDKKVNGSGNKENIQLVVTSASDRIEGSKDRLMENLTG
;
A
#
# COMPACT_ATOMS: atom_id res chain seq x y z
N MET A 1 83.79 -31.04 4.35
CA MET A 1 82.93 -29.88 4.68
C MET A 1 81.95 -29.67 3.55
N ALA A 2 80.70 -30.07 3.75
CA ALA A 2 79.66 -30.07 2.72
C ALA A 2 79.07 -28.66 2.54
N ARG A 3 79.03 -28.16 1.30
CA ARG A 3 78.24 -26.98 0.92
C ARG A 3 76.77 -27.37 0.91
N PRO A 4 75.87 -26.64 1.59
CA PRO A 4 74.45 -26.90 1.48
C PRO A 4 73.94 -26.41 0.11
N SER A 5 73.34 -27.31 -0.67
CA SER A 5 72.61 -26.93 -1.88
C SER A 5 71.25 -26.35 -1.47
N PHE A 6 71.07 -25.04 -1.64
CA PHE A 6 69.77 -24.39 -1.52
C PHE A 6 68.91 -24.80 -2.73
N LYS A 7 68.03 -25.79 -2.54
CA LYS A 7 67.04 -26.18 -3.55
C LYS A 7 65.93 -25.12 -3.65
N SER A 8 65.66 -24.72 -4.90
CA SER A 8 64.60 -23.83 -5.37
C SER A 8 63.21 -24.13 -4.78
N SER A 9 62.83 -23.37 -3.75
CA SER A 9 61.46 -23.26 -3.22
C SER A 9 60.72 -22.01 -3.77
N ARG A 10 61.42 -21.11 -4.48
CA ARG A 10 60.86 -19.84 -4.99
C ARG A 10 59.91 -20.01 -6.17
N GLY A 11 60.20 -20.90 -7.12
CA GLY A 11 59.40 -21.06 -8.36
C GLY A 11 57.94 -21.46 -8.15
N HIS A 12 57.63 -22.29 -7.14
CA HIS A 12 56.26 -22.72 -6.87
C HIS A 12 55.38 -21.60 -6.27
N LYS A 13 55.95 -20.71 -5.45
CA LYS A 13 55.20 -19.58 -4.86
C LYS A 13 54.91 -18.47 -5.87
N GLN A 14 55.78 -18.26 -6.85
CA GLN A 14 55.60 -17.24 -7.90
C GLN A 14 54.54 -17.65 -8.91
N TYR A 15 54.56 -18.90 -9.39
CA TYR A 15 53.56 -19.39 -10.34
C TYR A 15 52.13 -19.34 -9.77
N SER A 16 51.98 -19.64 -8.48
CA SER A 16 50.69 -19.56 -7.77
C SER A 16 50.14 -18.13 -7.66
N LYS A 17 50.99 -17.10 -7.55
CA LYS A 17 50.55 -15.70 -7.43
C LYS A 17 49.95 -15.18 -8.74
N HIS A 18 50.61 -15.43 -9.87
CA HIS A 18 50.12 -14.97 -11.18
C HIS A 18 48.83 -15.68 -11.59
N LEU A 19 48.68 -16.96 -11.25
CA LEU A 19 47.45 -17.71 -11.51
C LEU A 19 46.25 -17.13 -10.74
N TRP A 20 46.42 -16.82 -9.45
CA TRP A 20 45.35 -16.28 -8.61
C TRP A 20 44.92 -14.87 -9.06
N LEU A 21 45.88 -14.04 -9.50
CA LEU A 21 45.59 -12.73 -10.08
C LEU A 21 44.75 -12.83 -11.36
N LYS A 22 44.98 -13.85 -12.20
CA LYS A 22 44.22 -14.04 -13.45
C LYS A 22 42.79 -14.57 -13.21
N ILE A 23 42.60 -15.40 -12.18
CA ILE A 23 41.29 -16.04 -11.89
C ILE A 23 40.37 -15.14 -11.06
N SER A 24 40.91 -14.32 -10.16
CA SER A 24 40.13 -13.47 -9.25
C SER A 24 39.08 -12.57 -9.94
N PRO A 25 39.39 -11.86 -11.06
CA PRO A 25 38.41 -11.05 -11.78
C PRO A 25 37.26 -11.87 -12.36
N VAL A 26 37.54 -13.09 -12.83
CA VAL A 26 36.53 -13.99 -13.39
C VAL A 26 35.58 -14.45 -12.29
N LEU A 27 36.10 -14.82 -11.11
CA LEU A 27 35.28 -15.15 -9.94
C LEU A 27 34.41 -13.97 -9.50
N ALA A 28 34.97 -12.77 -9.42
CA ALA A 28 34.24 -11.56 -9.05
C ALA A 28 33.11 -11.22 -10.04
N LEU A 29 33.38 -11.30 -11.34
CA LEU A 29 32.41 -11.03 -12.41
C LEU A 29 31.31 -12.10 -12.49
N THR A 30 31.66 -13.37 -12.32
CA THR A 30 30.66 -14.45 -12.31
C THR A 30 29.66 -14.29 -11.17
N LEU A 31 30.13 -13.94 -9.96
CA LEU A 31 29.25 -13.71 -8.81
C LEU A 31 28.31 -12.52 -9.03
N THR A 32 28.85 -11.40 -9.54
CA THR A 32 28.08 -10.16 -9.76
C THR A 32 27.09 -10.29 -10.92
N ILE A 33 27.44 -11.03 -12.00
CA ILE A 33 26.51 -11.37 -13.08
C ILE A 33 25.41 -12.31 -12.58
N ALA A 34 25.76 -13.34 -11.80
CA ALA A 34 24.78 -14.28 -11.25
C ALA A 34 23.77 -13.56 -10.34
N ALA A 35 24.23 -12.65 -9.49
CA ALA A 35 23.36 -11.83 -8.64
C ALA A 35 22.44 -10.92 -9.47
N ALA A 36 22.96 -10.25 -10.52
CA ALA A 36 22.17 -9.38 -11.38
C ALA A 36 21.12 -10.17 -12.18
N LEU A 37 21.47 -11.35 -12.70
CA LEU A 37 20.54 -12.24 -13.39
C LEU A 37 19.46 -12.78 -12.45
N CYS A 38 19.82 -13.13 -11.21
CA CYS A 38 18.85 -13.54 -10.20
C CYS A 38 17.81 -12.45 -9.94
N LEU A 39 18.25 -11.20 -9.73
CA LEU A 39 17.34 -10.06 -9.56
C LEU A 39 16.46 -9.82 -10.79
N LEU A 40 17.03 -9.95 -12.00
CA LEU A 40 16.27 -9.82 -13.24
C LEU A 40 15.21 -10.91 -13.38
N ILE A 41 15.55 -12.16 -13.10
CA ILE A 41 14.60 -13.30 -13.14
C ILE A 41 13.48 -13.08 -12.14
N LEU A 42 13.81 -12.70 -10.90
CA LEU A 42 12.81 -12.38 -9.87
C LEU A 42 11.86 -11.26 -10.34
N LYS A 43 12.39 -10.23 -11.00
CA LYS A 43 11.58 -9.12 -11.52
C LYS A 43 10.70 -9.54 -12.68
N LEU A 44 11.21 -10.35 -13.61
CA LEU A 44 10.46 -10.85 -14.77
C LEU A 44 9.38 -11.86 -14.39
N GLN A 45 9.58 -12.60 -13.29
CA GLN A 45 8.58 -13.51 -12.73
C GLN A 45 7.54 -12.81 -11.84
N GLU A 46 7.60 -11.47 -11.74
CA GLU A 46 6.77 -10.67 -10.85
C GLU A 46 6.78 -11.23 -9.40
N TRP A 47 7.96 -11.68 -8.97
CA TRP A 47 8.10 -12.25 -7.64
C TRP A 47 7.78 -11.18 -6.58
N ARG A 48 6.94 -11.56 -5.62
CA ARG A 48 6.50 -10.72 -4.51
C ARG A 48 6.80 -11.43 -3.19
N SER A 49 7.25 -10.67 -2.20
CA SER A 49 7.47 -11.23 -0.86
C SER A 49 6.16 -11.54 -0.14
N SER A 50 6.24 -12.29 0.96
CA SER A 50 5.13 -12.40 1.90
C SER A 50 4.86 -11.08 2.64
N GLU A 51 3.63 -10.91 3.13
CA GLU A 51 3.20 -9.78 3.95
C GLU A 51 4.04 -9.65 5.23
N ASN A 52 4.33 -10.76 5.90
CA ASN A 52 5.16 -10.78 7.11
C ASN A 52 6.55 -10.18 6.86
N PHE A 53 7.12 -10.45 5.68
CA PHE A 53 8.39 -9.85 5.30
C PHE A 53 8.24 -8.35 5.01
N ALA A 54 7.16 -7.92 4.37
CA ALA A 54 6.87 -6.51 4.15
C ALA A 54 6.73 -5.72 5.46
N GLN A 55 6.01 -6.27 6.43
CA GLN A 55 5.90 -5.69 7.78
C GLN A 55 7.25 -5.65 8.49
N PHE A 56 8.05 -6.72 8.40
CA PHE A 56 9.41 -6.72 8.93
C PHE A 56 10.28 -5.60 8.35
N VAL A 57 10.20 -5.38 7.03
CA VAL A 57 10.92 -4.31 6.34
C VAL A 57 10.44 -2.93 6.78
N ILE A 58 9.14 -2.73 6.99
CA ILE A 58 8.59 -1.46 7.49
C ILE A 58 9.05 -1.17 8.92
N VAL A 59 9.01 -2.16 9.81
CA VAL A 59 9.41 -1.97 11.20
C VAL A 59 10.91 -1.72 11.32
N ASN A 60 11.73 -2.37 10.47
CA ASN A 60 13.18 -2.31 10.52
C ASN A 60 13.82 -1.57 9.34
N ARG A 61 13.18 -0.49 8.84
CA ARG A 61 13.63 0.27 7.65
C ARG A 61 15.12 0.64 7.71
N THR A 62 15.59 1.13 8.85
CA THR A 62 16.99 1.56 9.03
C THR A 62 17.96 0.39 8.94
N THR A 63 17.67 -0.73 9.60
CA THR A 63 18.52 -1.93 9.58
C THR A 63 18.61 -2.51 8.18
N ILE A 64 17.48 -2.59 7.47
CA ILE A 64 17.43 -3.06 6.08
C ILE A 64 18.23 -2.14 5.16
N ALA A 65 18.10 -0.82 5.29
CA ALA A 65 18.88 0.13 4.50
C ALA A 65 20.39 -0.06 4.72
N ILE A 66 20.83 -0.25 5.96
CA ILE A 66 22.24 -0.53 6.28
C ILE A 66 22.69 -1.85 5.65
N SER A 67 21.90 -2.92 5.74
CA SER A 67 22.22 -4.21 5.11
C SER A 67 22.32 -4.10 3.59
N VAL A 68 21.38 -3.42 2.94
CA VAL A 68 21.42 -3.15 1.49
C VAL A 68 22.68 -2.40 1.12
N GLN A 69 23.05 -1.37 1.89
CA GLN A 69 24.24 -0.59 1.63
C GLN A 69 25.52 -1.43 1.77
N ILE A 70 25.65 -2.26 2.80
CA ILE A 70 26.80 -3.15 2.99
C ILE A 70 26.93 -4.12 1.81
N ILE A 71 25.85 -4.79 1.43
CA ILE A 71 25.85 -5.75 0.31
C ILE A 71 26.21 -5.04 -1.00
N ALA A 72 25.63 -3.86 -1.24
CA ALA A 72 25.90 -3.07 -2.43
C ALA A 72 27.36 -2.63 -2.54
N HIS A 73 27.98 -2.22 -1.42
CA HIS A 73 29.40 -1.87 -1.40
C HIS A 73 30.29 -3.09 -1.64
N LEU A 74 29.94 -4.27 -1.09
CA LEU A 74 30.69 -5.50 -1.33
C LEU A 74 30.63 -5.91 -2.81
N LEU A 75 29.45 -5.87 -3.43
CA LEU A 75 29.29 -6.19 -4.86
C LEU A 75 29.96 -5.16 -5.76
N GLY A 76 29.86 -3.87 -5.44
CA GLY A 76 30.58 -2.81 -6.14
C GLY A 76 32.10 -2.95 -6.02
N LEU A 77 32.60 -3.34 -4.85
CA LEU A 77 34.02 -3.61 -4.62
C LEU A 77 34.53 -4.78 -5.48
N LEU A 78 33.73 -5.84 -5.65
CA LEU A 78 34.09 -6.96 -6.54
C LEU A 78 34.22 -6.53 -8.02
N GLN A 79 33.33 -5.65 -8.49
CA GLN A 79 33.46 -5.07 -9.84
C GLN A 79 34.71 -4.21 -9.95
N LEU A 80 34.99 -3.40 -8.93
CA LEU A 80 36.15 -2.53 -8.89
C LEU A 80 37.46 -3.33 -8.85
N THR A 81 37.54 -4.41 -8.08
CA THR A 81 38.74 -5.26 -8.02
C THR A 81 39.02 -5.90 -9.38
N ALA A 82 38.00 -6.31 -10.12
CA ALA A 82 38.16 -6.81 -11.49
C ALA A 82 38.78 -5.74 -12.41
N ILE A 83 38.27 -4.51 -12.36
CA ILE A 83 38.82 -3.38 -13.13
C ILE A 83 40.28 -3.10 -12.73
N CYS A 84 40.57 -2.98 -11.43
CA CYS A 84 41.91 -2.67 -10.93
C CYS A 84 42.92 -3.76 -11.28
N VAL A 85 42.53 -5.03 -11.24
CA VAL A 85 43.41 -6.15 -11.63
C VAL A 85 43.68 -6.12 -13.14
N VAL A 86 42.68 -5.85 -13.99
CA VAL A 86 42.90 -5.70 -15.44
C VAL A 86 43.84 -4.55 -15.73
N LEU A 87 43.65 -3.40 -15.07
CA LEU A 87 44.53 -2.24 -15.22
C LEU A 87 45.96 -2.55 -14.79
N LYS A 88 46.12 -3.22 -13.64
CA LYS A 88 47.43 -3.65 -13.14
C LYS A 88 48.14 -4.57 -14.13
N LEU A 89 47.48 -5.65 -14.55
CA LEU A 89 48.07 -6.63 -15.47
C LEU A 89 48.43 -6.01 -16.82
N SER A 90 47.56 -5.14 -17.34
CA SER A 90 47.78 -4.43 -18.60
C SER A 90 48.96 -3.46 -18.52
N PHE A 91 49.10 -2.75 -17.40
CA PHE A 91 50.23 -1.85 -17.17
C PHE A 91 51.54 -2.60 -16.97
N SER A 92 51.56 -3.68 -16.19
CA SER A 92 52.76 -4.50 -15.96
C SER A 92 53.33 -5.06 -17.28
N GLN A 93 52.47 -5.43 -18.23
CA GLN A 93 52.92 -5.86 -19.54
C GLN A 93 53.40 -4.69 -20.41
N TYR A 94 52.70 -3.55 -20.36
CA TYR A 94 53.13 -2.35 -21.07
C TYR A 94 54.52 -1.89 -20.62
N SER A 95 54.76 -1.87 -19.31
CA SER A 95 56.05 -1.48 -18.72
C SER A 95 57.18 -2.47 -18.95
N ALA A 96 56.86 -3.74 -19.20
CA ALA A 96 57.85 -4.73 -19.62
C ALA A 96 58.39 -4.46 -21.03
N SER A 97 57.60 -3.81 -21.88
CA SER A 97 57.94 -3.52 -23.28
C SER A 97 58.38 -2.08 -23.55
N ASN A 98 58.13 -1.14 -22.64
CA ASN A 98 58.37 0.29 -22.85
C ASN A 98 59.02 0.93 -21.63
N SER A 99 59.81 1.99 -21.82
CA SER A 99 60.26 2.83 -20.72
C SER A 99 59.07 3.60 -20.12
N VAL A 100 59.02 3.67 -18.79
CA VAL A 100 57.90 4.31 -18.07
C VAL A 100 58.41 5.50 -17.27
N GLN A 101 57.71 6.63 -17.40
CA GLN A 101 57.97 7.81 -16.59
C GLN A 101 57.51 7.61 -15.13
N LEU A 102 58.26 8.17 -14.19
CA LEU A 102 57.93 8.09 -12.77
C LEU A 102 56.54 8.68 -12.45
N SER A 103 56.13 9.74 -13.15
CA SER A 103 54.80 10.35 -13.04
C SER A 103 53.67 9.40 -13.46
N SER A 104 53.85 8.65 -14.55
CA SER A 104 52.89 7.63 -15.00
C SER A 104 52.82 6.46 -14.01
N LEU A 105 53.95 6.06 -13.43
CA LEU A 105 53.99 5.00 -12.43
C LEU A 105 53.28 5.42 -11.13
N HIS A 106 53.50 6.64 -10.65
CA HIS A 106 52.76 7.20 -9.52
C HIS A 106 51.26 7.32 -9.79
N PHE A 107 50.88 7.74 -10.99
CA PHE A 107 49.48 7.84 -11.39
C PHE A 107 48.80 6.46 -11.46
N THR A 108 49.44 5.47 -12.08
CA THR A 108 48.89 4.12 -12.16
C THR A 108 48.85 3.44 -10.79
N SER A 109 49.84 3.67 -9.94
CA SER A 109 49.83 3.23 -8.54
C SER A 109 48.66 3.85 -7.77
N ALA A 110 48.41 5.15 -7.94
CA ALA A 110 47.28 5.85 -7.32
C ALA A 110 45.91 5.30 -7.80
N ILE A 111 45.75 5.04 -9.10
CA ILE A 111 44.53 4.42 -9.66
C ILE A 111 44.31 3.02 -9.10
N TYR A 112 45.34 2.17 -9.14
CA TYR A 112 45.24 0.79 -8.66
C TYR A 112 44.91 0.72 -7.17
N SER A 113 45.53 1.57 -6.36
CA SER A 113 45.28 1.67 -4.92
C SER A 113 44.01 2.44 -4.57
N CYS A 114 43.31 3.03 -5.56
CA CYS A 114 42.15 3.89 -5.37
C CYS A 114 42.43 5.06 -4.40
N THR A 115 43.63 5.63 -4.45
CA THR A 115 44.07 6.75 -3.61
C THR A 115 44.37 8.00 -4.44
N THR A 116 44.21 9.18 -3.83
CA THR A 116 44.62 10.45 -4.44
C THR A 116 45.99 10.86 -3.96
N THR A 117 46.89 11.17 -4.89
CA THR A 117 48.18 11.81 -4.63
C THR A 117 48.19 13.22 -5.22
N TRP A 118 48.22 14.23 -4.34
CA TRP A 118 48.24 15.65 -4.75
C TRP A 118 49.59 16.11 -5.33
N SER A 119 50.61 15.24 -5.31
CA SER A 119 51.95 15.49 -5.87
C SER A 119 52.01 15.37 -7.40
N LEU A 120 50.95 14.86 -8.04
CA LEU A 120 50.87 14.71 -9.49
C LEU A 120 50.55 16.04 -10.20
N PRO A 121 50.93 16.21 -11.49
CA PRO A 121 50.44 17.30 -12.32
C PRO A 121 48.91 17.42 -12.27
N ILE A 122 48.38 18.64 -12.27
CA ILE A 122 46.94 18.94 -12.08
C ILE A 122 46.04 18.08 -12.98
N GLY A 123 46.41 17.86 -14.24
CA GLY A 123 45.62 17.04 -15.18
C GLY A 123 45.56 15.55 -14.82
N LEU A 124 46.61 14.98 -14.22
CA LEU A 124 46.61 13.60 -13.74
C LEU A 124 45.91 13.49 -12.38
N SER A 125 46.08 14.50 -11.52
CA SER A 125 45.38 14.56 -10.23
C SER A 125 43.85 14.65 -10.40
N SER A 126 43.37 15.48 -11.34
CA SER A 126 41.93 15.57 -11.64
C SER A 126 41.38 14.24 -12.17
N LEU A 127 42.13 13.54 -13.03
CA LEU A 127 41.74 12.24 -13.56
C LEU A 127 41.68 11.17 -12.45
N SER A 128 42.59 11.20 -11.48
CA SER A 128 42.53 10.31 -10.30
C SER A 128 41.31 10.59 -9.42
N VAL A 129 40.96 11.86 -9.21
CA VAL A 129 39.73 12.23 -8.46
C VAL A 129 38.48 11.72 -9.19
N ILE A 130 38.41 11.89 -10.51
CA ILE A 130 37.30 11.37 -11.32
C ILE A 130 37.22 9.85 -11.22
N PHE A 131 38.36 9.15 -11.27
CA PHE A 131 38.39 7.70 -11.11
C PHE A 131 37.87 7.27 -9.74
N ILE A 132 38.28 7.94 -8.65
CA ILE A 132 37.78 7.66 -7.30
C ILE A 132 36.27 7.96 -7.19
N ALA A 133 35.78 9.04 -7.81
CA ALA A 133 34.34 9.28 -7.85
C ALA A 133 33.62 8.15 -8.62
N PHE A 134 34.21 7.66 -9.71
CA PHE A 134 33.67 6.54 -10.48
C PHE A 134 33.65 5.23 -9.68
N THR A 135 34.53 5.01 -8.71
CA THR A 135 34.50 3.78 -7.88
C THR A 135 33.28 3.70 -6.96
N LEU A 136 32.62 4.83 -6.66
CA LEU A 136 31.38 4.88 -5.89
C LEU A 136 30.15 4.49 -6.72
N PHE A 137 30.23 4.64 -8.05
CA PHE A 137 29.11 4.43 -8.95
C PHE A 137 28.59 2.98 -8.98
N PRO A 138 29.46 1.94 -9.06
CA PRO A 138 29.03 0.54 -8.92
C PRO A 138 28.20 0.26 -7.66
N ALA A 139 28.65 0.74 -6.50
CA ALA A 139 27.95 0.53 -5.24
C ALA A 139 26.58 1.25 -5.21
N ALA A 140 26.50 2.44 -5.78
CA ALA A 140 25.23 3.17 -5.89
C ALA A 140 24.21 2.43 -6.77
N LEU A 141 24.64 1.90 -7.92
CA LEU A 141 23.78 1.10 -8.80
C LEU A 141 23.29 -0.18 -8.11
N TRP A 142 24.17 -0.89 -7.41
CA TRP A 142 23.79 -2.07 -6.63
C TRP A 142 22.78 -1.75 -5.53
N SER A 143 22.97 -0.64 -4.83
CA SER A 143 22.02 -0.17 -3.82
C SER A 143 20.63 0.00 -4.42
N GLY A 144 20.51 0.71 -5.56
CA GLY A 144 19.23 0.89 -6.27
C GLY A 144 18.62 -0.42 -6.78
N SER A 145 19.43 -1.40 -7.15
CA SER A 145 18.96 -2.70 -7.66
C SER A 145 18.50 -3.69 -6.57
N ILE A 146 19.00 -3.56 -5.34
CA ILE A 146 18.69 -4.46 -4.22
C ILE A 146 17.67 -3.84 -3.25
N THR A 147 17.53 -2.51 -3.24
CA THR A 147 16.63 -1.82 -2.31
C THR A 147 15.22 -2.39 -2.40
N PRO A 148 14.64 -2.85 -1.27
CA PRO A 148 13.26 -3.32 -1.26
C PRO A 148 12.31 -2.14 -1.46
N LEU A 149 11.40 -2.28 -2.41
CA LEU A 149 10.34 -1.34 -2.71
C LEU A 149 9.01 -1.92 -2.22
N LEU A 150 8.17 -1.07 -1.65
CA LEU A 150 6.81 -1.41 -1.26
C LEU A 150 5.93 -1.42 -2.51
N ASP A 151 5.18 -2.50 -2.69
CA ASP A 151 4.25 -2.68 -3.80
C ASP A 151 2.98 -3.36 -3.30
N ASP A 152 1.88 -3.18 -4.04
CA ASP A 152 0.57 -3.69 -3.66
C ASP A 152 0.30 -5.02 -4.38
N CYS A 153 -0.17 -6.01 -3.62
CA CYS A 153 -0.51 -7.32 -4.15
C CYS A 153 -1.98 -7.64 -3.89
N ALA A 154 -2.74 -7.82 -4.98
CA ALA A 154 -4.09 -8.34 -4.91
C ALA A 154 -4.05 -9.87 -4.77
N LEU A 155 -4.73 -10.38 -3.74
CA LEU A 155 -4.92 -11.80 -3.48
C LEU A 155 -6.41 -12.13 -3.53
N ASP A 156 -6.77 -13.09 -4.37
CA ASP A 156 -8.14 -13.60 -4.41
C ASP A 156 -8.33 -14.60 -3.26
N THR A 157 -9.31 -14.34 -2.41
CA THR A 157 -9.63 -15.16 -1.24
C THR A 157 -11.11 -15.13 -0.93
N THR A 158 -11.55 -16.06 -0.08
CA THR A 158 -12.94 -16.14 0.36
C THR A 158 -13.07 -15.69 1.80
N ILE A 159 -13.89 -14.67 2.07
CA ILE A 159 -14.24 -14.24 3.43
C ILE A 159 -15.62 -14.77 3.82
N GLN A 160 -15.92 -14.80 5.11
CA GLN A 160 -17.28 -15.05 5.61
C GLN A 160 -17.98 -13.71 5.85
N ALA A 161 -18.86 -13.30 4.93
CA ALA A 161 -19.60 -12.04 5.03
C ALA A 161 -20.99 -12.26 5.66
N PRO A 162 -21.53 -11.27 6.40
CA PRO A 162 -22.93 -11.28 6.85
C PRO A 162 -23.91 -11.54 5.70
N THR A 163 -24.97 -12.32 5.93
CA THR A 163 -25.95 -12.61 4.87
C THR A 163 -27.39 -12.72 5.36
N PHE A 164 -28.34 -12.33 4.50
CA PHE A 164 -29.76 -12.62 4.64
C PHE A 164 -30.17 -13.97 4.06
N GLN A 165 -29.29 -14.61 3.27
CA GLN A 165 -29.56 -15.90 2.68
C GLN A 165 -29.78 -16.94 3.78
N THR A 166 -30.91 -17.64 3.70
CA THR A 166 -31.30 -18.66 4.66
C THR A 166 -32.20 -19.70 3.99
N SER A 167 -32.07 -20.95 4.39
CA SER A 167 -32.99 -22.03 4.00
C SER A 167 -34.32 -21.96 4.75
N ASN A 168 -34.33 -21.35 5.94
CA ASN A 168 -35.52 -21.16 6.76
C ASN A 168 -35.79 -19.66 6.96
N ILE A 169 -36.80 -19.15 6.25
CA ILE A 169 -37.19 -17.73 6.29
C ILE A 169 -37.84 -17.38 7.63
N SER A 170 -38.53 -18.31 8.29
CA SER A 170 -39.22 -18.01 9.56
C SER A 170 -38.24 -17.70 10.70
N SER A 171 -37.01 -18.20 10.62
CA SER A 171 -35.95 -17.98 11.60
C SER A 171 -34.98 -16.87 11.19
N ILE A 172 -35.33 -16.02 10.22
CA ILE A 172 -34.44 -14.95 9.74
C ILE A 172 -34.17 -13.86 10.82
N TRP A 173 -34.99 -13.82 11.87
CA TRP A 173 -34.82 -12.90 12.99
C TRP A 173 -34.48 -13.62 14.30
N ASP A 174 -34.22 -14.92 14.25
CA ASP A 174 -33.83 -15.72 15.41
C ASP A 174 -32.33 -15.54 15.68
N ALA A 175 -31.98 -15.34 16.95
CA ALA A 175 -30.60 -15.38 17.41
C ALA A 175 -30.16 -16.82 17.74
N ASP A 176 -28.85 -17.07 17.69
CA ASP A 176 -28.28 -18.35 18.12
C ASP A 176 -28.49 -18.52 19.62
N LYS A 177 -29.30 -19.53 20.01
CA LYS A 177 -29.62 -19.84 21.40
C LYS A 177 -28.42 -20.40 22.18
N SER A 178 -27.32 -20.75 21.50
CA SER A 178 -26.15 -21.38 22.13
C SER A 178 -25.32 -20.41 22.98
N ASN A 179 -25.41 -19.10 22.73
CA ASN A 179 -24.59 -18.09 23.40
C ASN A 179 -25.49 -17.12 24.17
N VAL A 180 -25.78 -17.46 25.42
CA VAL A 180 -26.04 -16.47 26.46
C VAL A 180 -24.72 -15.71 26.66
N THR A 181 -24.42 -14.76 25.78
CA THR A 181 -23.33 -13.82 26.02
C THR A 181 -23.66 -13.06 27.30
N THR A 182 -22.63 -12.83 28.11
CA THR A 182 -22.59 -12.08 29.37
C THR A 182 -22.96 -10.59 29.25
N GLY A 183 -23.74 -10.21 28.24
CA GLY A 183 -24.52 -8.98 28.21
C GLY A 183 -25.93 -9.28 28.71
N SER A 184 -26.45 -8.44 29.61
CA SER A 184 -27.76 -8.57 30.25
C SER A 184 -28.95 -8.36 29.29
N GLY A 185 -29.00 -9.06 28.17
CA GLY A 185 -30.03 -8.93 27.15
C GLY A 185 -31.26 -9.80 27.40
N ARG A 186 -32.04 -9.53 28.46
CA ARG A 186 -33.40 -10.09 28.63
C ARG A 186 -34.39 -9.67 27.52
N LEU A 187 -33.94 -8.82 26.56
CA LEU A 187 -34.76 -8.17 25.53
C LEU A 187 -34.19 -8.31 24.09
N GLY A 188 -33.26 -9.24 23.80
CA GLY A 188 -32.75 -9.41 22.42
C GLY A 188 -31.79 -8.30 21.97
N GLN A 189 -30.84 -7.94 22.84
CA GLN A 189 -29.79 -6.95 22.59
C GLN A 189 -28.42 -7.59 22.87
N TRP A 190 -27.45 -7.33 21.98
CA TRP A 190 -26.08 -7.86 22.06
C TRP A 190 -25.08 -6.71 22.09
N GLN A 191 -24.48 -6.46 23.25
CA GLN A 191 -23.41 -5.50 23.41
C GLN A 191 -22.06 -6.24 23.38
N THR A 192 -21.21 -5.88 22.43
CA THR A 192 -19.88 -6.46 22.23
C THR A 192 -18.84 -5.35 22.11
N ASP A 193 -17.56 -5.71 22.03
CA ASP A 193 -16.48 -4.77 21.72
C ASP A 193 -16.67 -4.10 20.35
N LEU A 194 -17.38 -4.77 19.44
CA LEU A 194 -17.71 -4.27 18.10
C LEU A 194 -18.89 -3.29 18.10
N GLY A 195 -19.70 -3.21 19.16
CA GLY A 195 -20.85 -2.31 19.22
C GLY A 195 -22.11 -2.92 19.82
N LEU A 196 -23.24 -2.22 19.63
CA LEU A 196 -24.57 -2.64 20.07
C LEU A 196 -25.36 -3.15 18.86
N PHE A 197 -25.86 -4.38 18.98
CA PHE A 197 -26.61 -5.07 17.92
C PHE A 197 -27.97 -5.51 18.47
N SER A 198 -29.03 -5.42 17.67
CA SER A 198 -30.37 -5.82 18.09
C SER A 198 -31.31 -5.99 16.90
N PHE A 199 -32.24 -6.94 17.01
CA PHE A 199 -33.39 -7.04 16.11
C PHE A 199 -34.55 -6.12 16.54
N ASP A 200 -34.43 -5.44 17.69
CA ASP A 200 -35.39 -4.48 18.20
C ASP A 200 -35.03 -3.04 17.76
N PRO A 201 -35.89 -2.37 16.96
CA PRO A 201 -35.67 -1.00 16.49
C PRO A 201 -35.54 0.02 17.63
N SER A 202 -36.14 -0.23 18.80
CA SER A 202 -36.13 0.71 19.92
C SER A 202 -34.71 0.95 20.46
N THR A 203 -33.87 -0.07 20.40
CA THR A 203 -32.50 -0.08 20.92
C THR A 203 -31.56 0.83 20.13
N LEU A 204 -31.71 0.86 18.80
CA LEU A 204 -30.83 1.60 17.89
C LEU A 204 -31.45 2.93 17.40
N ARG A 205 -32.66 3.25 17.85
CA ARG A 205 -33.42 4.42 17.38
C ARG A 205 -32.62 5.71 17.44
N GLY A 206 -31.95 6.00 18.56
CA GLY A 206 -31.17 7.23 18.71
C GLY A 206 -30.06 7.36 17.68
N LEU A 207 -29.34 6.27 17.40
CA LEU A 207 -28.27 6.23 16.40
C LEU A 207 -28.82 6.39 14.98
N LEU A 208 -29.95 5.73 14.69
CA LEU A 208 -30.63 5.79 13.40
C LEU A 208 -31.16 7.19 13.08
N LEU A 209 -31.86 7.81 14.03
CA LEU A 209 -32.38 9.18 13.87
C LEU A 209 -31.25 10.21 13.79
N SER A 210 -30.17 10.03 14.56
CA SER A 210 -29.00 10.90 14.49
C SER A 210 -28.33 10.83 13.11
N SER A 211 -28.07 9.63 12.59
CA SER A 211 -27.49 9.46 11.24
C SER A 211 -28.40 10.06 10.16
N ALA A 212 -29.69 9.75 10.19
CA ALA A 212 -30.66 10.24 9.21
C ALA A 212 -30.86 11.77 9.24
N SER A 213 -30.70 12.41 10.40
CA SER A 213 -30.84 13.87 10.54
C SER A 213 -29.81 14.69 9.76
N SER A 214 -28.73 14.05 9.28
CA SER A 214 -27.63 14.69 8.56
C SER A 214 -27.43 14.16 7.12
N ALA A 215 -28.34 13.32 6.63
CA ALA A 215 -28.23 12.62 5.35
C ALA A 215 -28.10 13.57 4.13
N SER A 216 -28.68 14.76 4.19
CA SER A 216 -28.73 15.72 3.07
C SER A 216 -27.70 16.85 3.14
N ALA A 217 -26.77 16.84 4.10
CA ALA A 217 -25.72 17.87 4.22
C ALA A 217 -24.69 17.76 3.08
N ARG A 218 -25.02 18.29 1.89
CA ARG A 218 -24.22 18.15 0.65
C ARG A 218 -23.29 19.34 0.43
N ASN A 219 -21.97 19.07 0.36
CA ASN A 219 -20.95 19.97 -0.21
C ASN A 219 -20.23 19.29 -1.40
N GLY A 220 -20.99 18.74 -2.36
CA GLY A 220 -20.48 18.29 -3.68
C GLY A 220 -19.65 17.00 -3.70
N THR A 221 -18.89 16.68 -2.64
CA THR A 221 -18.27 15.37 -2.40
C THR A 221 -19.10 14.66 -1.34
N GLY A 222 -19.63 13.47 -1.61
CA GLY A 222 -20.66 12.85 -0.78
C GLY A 222 -20.34 12.81 0.71
N THR A 223 -21.39 12.94 1.53
CA THR A 223 -21.24 13.15 2.97
C THR A 223 -20.79 11.87 3.64
N PRO A 224 -19.63 11.87 4.31
CA PRO A 224 -19.20 10.71 5.08
C PRO A 224 -20.22 10.45 6.20
N HIS A 225 -20.70 9.23 6.33
CA HIS A 225 -21.53 8.84 7.48
C HIS A 225 -20.97 7.60 8.17
N ALA A 226 -20.91 7.67 9.50
CA ALA A 226 -20.32 6.61 10.30
C ALA A 226 -21.17 5.34 10.22
N LYS A 227 -20.50 4.20 10.11
CA LYS A 227 -21.14 2.89 10.32
C LYS A 227 -21.67 2.83 11.76
N LEU A 228 -22.86 2.25 11.95
CA LEU A 228 -23.55 2.23 13.25
C LEU A 228 -22.99 1.18 14.24
N ASP A 229 -21.67 1.13 14.37
CA ASP A 229 -20.95 0.22 15.24
C ASP A 229 -19.67 0.90 15.79
N LYS A 230 -18.83 0.14 16.50
CA LYS A 230 -17.57 0.64 17.09
C LYS A 230 -16.32 0.32 16.26
N THR A 231 -16.47 -0.12 15.01
CA THR A 231 -15.33 -0.44 14.13
C THR A 231 -14.59 0.83 13.66
N GLY A 232 -15.31 1.96 13.63
CA GLY A 232 -14.77 3.25 13.20
C GLY A 232 -14.70 3.42 11.69
N PHE A 233 -15.36 2.55 10.91
CA PHE A 233 -15.50 2.72 9.48
C PHE A 233 -16.58 3.75 9.13
N VAL A 234 -16.39 4.41 7.98
CA VAL A 234 -17.25 5.48 7.48
C VAL A 234 -17.58 5.20 6.02
N TYR A 235 -18.84 5.35 5.63
CA TYR A 235 -19.23 5.25 4.24
C TYR A 235 -18.95 6.56 3.51
N THR A 236 -18.24 6.48 2.39
CA THR A 236 -18.11 7.58 1.43
C THR A 236 -19.30 7.49 0.49
N ASN A 237 -20.21 8.46 0.54
CA ASN A 237 -21.52 8.42 -0.15
C ASN A 237 -22.57 7.57 0.55
N ARG A 238 -23.46 6.95 -0.22
CA ARG A 238 -24.62 6.18 0.24
C ARG A 238 -24.23 4.72 0.43
N SER A 239 -24.65 4.11 1.53
CA SER A 239 -24.31 2.72 1.84
C SER A 239 -25.23 1.69 1.16
N TYR A 240 -26.44 2.07 0.75
CA TYR A 240 -27.46 1.16 0.18
C TYR A 240 -27.80 -0.04 1.08
N GLY A 241 -27.43 0.03 2.36
CA GLY A 241 -27.55 -1.09 3.29
C GLY A 241 -26.45 -2.15 3.19
N MET A 242 -25.39 -1.93 2.41
CA MET A 242 -24.33 -2.90 2.11
C MET A 242 -22.99 -2.52 2.76
N GLY A 243 -22.00 -3.41 2.70
CA GLY A 243 -20.68 -3.18 3.27
C GLY A 243 -20.60 -3.43 4.78
N SER A 244 -21.60 -4.11 5.34
CA SER A 244 -21.66 -4.41 6.78
C SER A 244 -20.49 -5.27 7.26
N ALA A 245 -19.86 -6.07 6.39
CA ALA A 245 -18.76 -6.95 6.71
C ALA A 245 -17.49 -6.22 7.18
N ALA A 246 -17.28 -4.98 6.71
CA ALA A 246 -16.09 -4.18 7.03
C ALA A 246 -15.90 -4.04 8.55
N GLY A 247 -14.74 -4.46 9.05
CA GLY A 247 -14.42 -4.42 10.49
C GLY A 247 -14.99 -5.56 11.34
N PHE A 248 -15.82 -6.46 10.79
CA PHE A 248 -16.32 -7.65 11.50
C PHE A 248 -15.65 -8.95 11.09
N ILE A 249 -15.20 -9.00 9.84
CA ILE A 249 -14.59 -10.19 9.24
C ILE A 249 -13.11 -10.28 9.59
N THR A 250 -12.65 -11.49 9.87
CA THR A 250 -11.22 -11.80 9.89
C THR A 250 -10.78 -12.12 8.47
N THR A 251 -9.95 -11.27 7.89
CA THR A 251 -9.29 -11.53 6.61
C THR A 251 -8.19 -12.58 6.78
N VAL A 252 -7.70 -13.14 5.67
CA VAL A 252 -6.53 -14.05 5.68
C VAL A 252 -5.29 -13.37 6.25
N THR A 253 -5.23 -12.05 6.12
CA THR A 253 -4.14 -11.20 6.59
C THR A 253 -4.58 -10.37 7.79
N SER A 254 -3.62 -10.03 8.67
CA SER A 254 -3.91 -9.21 9.85
C SER A 254 -3.98 -7.72 9.53
N ASN A 255 -3.34 -7.27 8.43
CA ASN A 255 -3.29 -5.86 8.04
C ASN A 255 -3.55 -5.69 6.53
N PRO A 256 -4.77 -5.98 6.04
CA PRO A 256 -5.13 -5.66 4.66
C PRO A 256 -5.04 -4.14 4.43
N LEU A 257 -4.60 -3.73 3.24
CA LEU A 257 -4.63 -2.32 2.82
C LEU A 257 -6.02 -1.95 2.32
N SER A 258 -6.57 -2.79 1.45
CA SER A 258 -7.93 -2.67 0.94
C SER A 258 -8.55 -4.03 0.68
N LEU A 259 -9.87 -4.04 0.57
CA LEU A 259 -10.68 -5.23 0.32
C LEU A 259 -11.76 -4.85 -0.68
N SER A 260 -11.96 -5.64 -1.72
CA SER A 260 -13.05 -5.47 -2.69
C SER A 260 -13.85 -6.76 -2.84
N TYR A 261 -15.17 -6.65 -2.85
CA TYR A 261 -16.07 -7.78 -3.02
C TYR A 261 -17.44 -7.39 -3.60
N LEU A 262 -18.15 -8.39 -4.12
CA LEU A 262 -19.47 -8.22 -4.71
C LEU A 262 -20.55 -8.71 -3.74
N GLU A 263 -21.33 -7.80 -3.15
CA GLU A 263 -22.38 -8.15 -2.19
C GLU A 263 -23.77 -8.05 -2.84
N THR A 264 -24.64 -9.06 -2.66
CA THR A 264 -26.02 -8.97 -3.15
C THR A 264 -26.92 -8.30 -2.12
N GLY A 265 -27.63 -7.26 -2.55
CA GLY A 265 -28.37 -6.38 -1.68
C GLY A 265 -29.69 -5.85 -2.26
N PHE A 266 -30.25 -4.86 -1.56
CA PHE A 266 -31.46 -4.16 -1.96
C PHE A 266 -31.14 -2.70 -2.27
N GLU A 267 -31.16 -2.33 -3.55
CA GLU A 267 -31.17 -0.92 -3.95
C GLU A 267 -32.53 -0.33 -3.59
N SER A 268 -32.55 0.59 -2.63
CA SER A 268 -33.75 1.30 -2.24
C SER A 268 -33.79 2.68 -2.92
N THR A 269 -34.88 2.98 -3.61
CA THR A 269 -35.12 4.30 -4.21
C THR A 269 -36.31 4.94 -3.53
N VAL A 270 -36.10 6.13 -2.95
CA VAL A 270 -37.15 6.84 -2.24
C VAL A 270 -37.70 7.96 -3.11
N SER A 271 -39.02 7.97 -3.29
CA SER A 271 -39.75 9.06 -3.94
C SER A 271 -40.82 9.57 -2.99
N CYS A 272 -40.93 10.88 -2.84
CA CYS A 272 -41.88 11.52 -1.94
C CYS A 272 -42.78 12.48 -2.72
N VAL A 273 -44.06 12.49 -2.39
CA VAL A 273 -45.07 13.35 -3.01
C VAL A 273 -45.94 13.99 -1.93
N TYR A 274 -46.35 15.22 -2.19
CA TYR A 274 -47.34 15.90 -1.38
C TYR A 274 -48.75 15.59 -1.92
N ASN A 275 -49.55 14.87 -1.15
CA ASN A 275 -50.87 14.43 -1.57
C ASN A 275 -51.98 15.10 -0.76
N ARG A 276 -52.44 16.27 -1.22
CA ARG A 276 -53.52 17.05 -0.59
C ARG A 276 -54.83 16.28 -0.40
N SER A 277 -55.07 15.27 -1.24
CA SER A 277 -56.27 14.44 -1.19
C SER A 277 -56.16 13.28 -0.20
N SER A 278 -55.02 13.13 0.49
CA SER A 278 -54.81 12.13 1.53
C SER A 278 -55.81 12.32 2.68
N GLN A 279 -56.47 11.24 3.09
CA GLN A 279 -57.37 11.24 4.25
C GLN A 279 -56.66 10.75 5.53
N PHE A 280 -55.36 10.45 5.43
CA PHE A 280 -54.55 10.01 6.56
C PHE A 280 -54.30 11.16 7.54
N ARG A 281 -54.76 11.02 8.78
CA ARG A 281 -54.73 12.03 9.84
C ARG A 281 -54.55 11.42 11.23
N LEU A 282 -54.04 12.20 12.18
CA LEU A 282 -54.09 11.84 13.59
C LEU A 282 -55.45 12.18 14.18
N VAL A 283 -56.11 11.20 14.79
CA VAL A 283 -57.39 11.35 15.49
C VAL A 283 -57.16 11.23 16.99
N ALA A 284 -57.61 12.23 17.76
CA ALA A 284 -57.57 12.17 19.21
C ALA A 284 -58.56 11.11 19.71
N LEU A 285 -58.09 10.21 20.56
CA LEU A 285 -58.90 9.23 21.27
C LEU A 285 -59.43 9.83 22.58
N PRO A 286 -60.64 9.43 23.04
CA PRO A 286 -61.14 9.82 24.35
C PRO A 286 -60.17 9.33 25.44
N ASN A 287 -59.61 10.25 26.24
CA ASN A 287 -58.79 9.91 27.40
C ASN A 287 -59.43 10.49 28.66
N PRO A 288 -59.73 9.67 29.69
CA PRO A 288 -60.31 10.15 30.95
C PRO A 288 -59.36 11.01 31.80
N ASN A 289 -58.06 11.07 31.47
CA ASN A 289 -57.07 11.86 32.20
C ASN A 289 -56.72 13.15 31.44
N ASP A 290 -56.98 14.33 32.06
CA ASP A 290 -56.70 15.66 31.48
C ASP A 290 -55.20 15.94 31.21
N GLY A 291 -54.30 15.12 31.73
CA GLY A 291 -52.85 15.32 31.63
C GLY A 291 -52.21 14.88 30.31
N PHE A 292 -52.83 13.98 29.54
CA PHE A 292 -52.27 13.46 28.28
C PHE A 292 -53.34 13.26 27.23
N ARG A 293 -53.01 13.54 25.97
CA ARG A 293 -53.85 13.25 24.80
C ARG A 293 -53.29 12.04 24.08
N ILE A 294 -54.17 11.12 23.73
CA ILE A 294 -53.82 9.94 22.95
C ILE A 294 -54.29 10.19 21.53
N PHE A 295 -53.40 10.01 20.56
CA PHE A 295 -53.69 10.13 19.15
C PHE A 295 -53.50 8.78 18.46
N GLN A 296 -54.33 8.53 17.46
CA GLN A 296 -54.23 7.35 16.62
C GLN A 296 -54.20 7.78 15.15
N PRO A 297 -53.22 7.30 14.35
CA PRO A 297 -53.25 7.50 12.91
C PRO A 297 -54.45 6.76 12.31
N LYS A 298 -55.26 7.47 11.53
CA LYS A 298 -56.46 6.94 10.89
C LYS A 298 -56.64 7.53 9.50
N GLY A 299 -57.25 6.75 8.60
CA GLY A 299 -57.63 7.18 7.26
C GLY A 299 -56.90 6.42 6.16
N SER A 300 -57.34 6.59 4.93
CA SER A 300 -56.78 5.92 3.77
C SER A 300 -55.57 6.67 3.21
N TYR A 301 -54.58 5.90 2.75
CA TYR A 301 -53.47 6.36 1.92
C TYR A 301 -53.36 5.46 0.69
N PHE A 302 -52.46 5.79 -0.24
CA PHE A 302 -52.35 5.10 -1.52
C PHE A 302 -52.28 3.56 -1.36
N LYS A 303 -53.23 2.85 -2.00
CA LYS A 303 -53.44 1.39 -2.01
C LYS A 303 -53.83 0.68 -0.70
N ALA A 304 -53.92 1.34 0.45
CA ALA A 304 -54.56 0.76 1.64
C ALA A 304 -56.06 1.06 1.62
N GLN A 305 -56.88 0.10 1.15
CA GLN A 305 -58.34 0.21 1.15
C GLN A 305 -58.95 0.11 2.56
N ASP A 306 -58.20 -0.42 3.53
CA ASP A 306 -58.65 -0.55 4.92
C ASP A 306 -58.13 0.60 5.79
N GLU A 307 -58.98 1.04 6.73
CA GLU A 307 -58.59 1.92 7.85
C GLU A 307 -57.55 1.21 8.73
N THR A 308 -56.28 1.18 8.34
CA THR A 308 -55.22 0.61 9.19
C THR A 308 -54.87 1.60 10.29
N ALA A 309 -55.64 1.54 11.38
CA ALA A 309 -55.32 2.21 12.62
C ALA A 309 -54.33 1.35 13.41
N TRP A 310 -53.04 1.68 13.38
CA TRP A 310 -52.02 0.92 14.11
C TRP A 310 -51.08 1.83 14.88
N GLY A 311 -50.85 1.48 16.15
CA GLY A 311 -50.13 2.30 17.11
C GLY A 311 -50.99 3.40 17.73
N VAL A 312 -50.74 3.69 19.01
CA VAL A 312 -51.28 4.86 19.69
C VAL A 312 -50.11 5.70 20.17
N SER A 313 -50.22 6.99 19.96
CA SER A 313 -49.22 8.00 20.32
C SER A 313 -49.76 8.79 21.51
N ALA A 314 -48.97 8.98 22.56
CA ALA A 314 -49.38 9.76 23.73
C ALA A 314 -48.51 11.01 23.88
N GLY A 315 -49.14 12.16 24.11
CA GLY A 315 -48.44 13.43 24.26
C GLY A 315 -49.23 14.47 25.04
N TYR A 316 -48.59 15.58 25.40
CA TYR A 316 -49.22 16.65 26.18
C TYR A 316 -50.04 17.61 25.30
N VAL A 317 -49.46 18.04 24.18
CA VAL A 317 -50.06 19.01 23.25
C VAL A 317 -50.11 18.44 21.83
N PRO A 318 -51.12 18.78 21.01
CA PRO A 318 -51.20 18.33 19.62
C PRO A 318 -49.97 18.71 18.78
N ASP A 319 -49.33 19.83 19.11
CA ASP A 319 -48.24 20.43 18.33
C ASP A 319 -46.93 19.63 18.42
N ASP A 320 -46.80 18.83 19.48
CA ASP A 320 -45.67 17.91 19.65
C ASP A 320 -45.83 16.65 18.78
N MET A 321 -46.99 16.43 18.14
CA MET A 321 -47.32 15.16 17.49
C MET A 321 -46.86 15.15 16.03
N PHE A 322 -46.00 14.20 15.71
CA PHE A 322 -45.70 13.80 14.33
C PHE A 322 -45.75 12.28 14.26
N SER A 323 -46.36 11.73 13.22
CA SER A 323 -46.40 10.29 13.03
C SER A 323 -46.35 9.93 11.57
N TRP A 324 -45.75 8.77 11.31
CA TRP A 324 -45.91 8.08 10.06
C TRP A 324 -46.42 6.66 10.29
N VAL A 325 -46.95 6.06 9.23
CA VAL A 325 -47.16 4.62 9.17
C VAL A 325 -46.24 4.08 8.07
N SER A 326 -45.87 2.81 8.16
CA SER A 326 -45.07 2.15 7.14
C SER A 326 -45.72 0.80 6.82
N GLU A 327 -46.07 0.57 5.56
CA GLU A 327 -46.71 -0.65 5.09
C GLU A 327 -46.00 -1.18 3.85
N TYR A 328 -45.80 -2.50 3.78
CA TYR A 328 -45.08 -3.15 2.70
C TYR A 328 -46.04 -3.82 1.72
N SER A 329 -45.90 -3.49 0.42
CA SER A 329 -46.59 -4.18 -0.67
C SER A 329 -45.63 -5.13 -1.37
N ALA A 330 -45.91 -6.44 -1.28
CA ALA A 330 -45.12 -7.48 -1.94
C ALA A 330 -45.17 -7.37 -3.47
N ASP A 331 -46.35 -7.07 -4.04
CA ASP A 331 -46.54 -6.97 -5.49
C ASP A 331 -45.69 -5.86 -6.12
N LEU A 332 -45.57 -4.72 -5.43
CA LEU A 332 -44.79 -3.57 -5.89
C LEU A 332 -43.36 -3.55 -5.34
N ARG A 333 -43.02 -4.50 -4.45
CA ARG A 333 -41.75 -4.54 -3.70
C ARG A 333 -41.41 -3.17 -3.12
N SER A 334 -42.41 -2.52 -2.54
CA SER A 334 -42.33 -1.12 -2.12
C SER A 334 -42.91 -0.94 -0.73
N ILE A 335 -42.29 -0.08 0.07
CA ILE A 335 -42.82 0.40 1.35
C ILE A 335 -43.48 1.76 1.12
N PHE A 336 -44.70 1.93 1.63
CA PHE A 336 -45.42 3.20 1.62
C PHE A 336 -45.40 3.83 3.01
N ILE A 337 -45.02 5.10 3.06
CA ILE A 337 -44.83 5.86 4.30
C ILE A 337 -45.66 7.15 4.24
N PRO A 338 -46.95 7.12 4.60
CA PRO A 338 -47.74 8.32 4.79
C PRO A 338 -47.36 9.01 6.11
N MET A 339 -47.31 10.34 6.09
CA MET A 339 -46.94 11.20 7.22
C MET A 339 -48.10 12.14 7.58
N THR A 340 -48.24 12.42 8.87
CA THR A 340 -49.27 13.33 9.41
C THR A 340 -48.79 13.96 10.71
N THR A 341 -49.41 15.08 11.07
CA THR A 341 -49.23 15.75 12.37
C THR A 341 -50.60 16.12 12.95
N ALA A 342 -50.66 16.37 14.26
CA ALA A 342 -51.83 16.98 14.91
C ALA A 342 -51.64 18.48 15.17
N ALA A 343 -50.48 19.04 14.77
CA ALA A 343 -50.21 20.47 14.82
C ALA A 343 -51.22 21.25 13.96
N SER A 344 -51.45 22.51 14.31
CA SER A 344 -52.37 23.40 13.60
C SER A 344 -51.64 24.65 13.14
N SER A 345 -52.15 25.36 12.12
CA SER A 345 -51.48 26.57 11.58
C SER A 345 -51.31 27.69 12.61
N ARG A 346 -51.97 27.61 13.77
CA ARG A 346 -51.84 28.56 14.88
C ARG A 346 -50.82 28.12 15.93
N GLN A 347 -50.40 26.85 15.90
CA GLN A 347 -49.58 26.18 16.91
C GLN A 347 -48.72 25.11 16.20
N ASP A 348 -47.58 25.53 15.65
CA ASP A 348 -46.62 24.65 14.97
C ASP A 348 -45.18 25.12 15.22
N ASP A 349 -44.80 25.20 16.49
CA ASP A 349 -43.47 25.67 16.90
C ASP A 349 -42.35 24.77 16.37
N TRP A 350 -42.66 23.52 16.03
CA TRP A 350 -41.71 22.53 15.51
C TRP A 350 -41.67 22.44 13.98
N GLY A 351 -42.60 23.10 13.26
CA GLY A 351 -42.66 23.07 11.80
C GLY A 351 -43.10 21.73 11.21
N PHE A 352 -43.90 20.94 11.93
CA PHE A 352 -44.38 19.63 11.49
C PHE A 352 -45.52 19.71 10.47
N LEU A 353 -46.22 20.84 10.35
CA LEU A 353 -47.26 21.03 9.32
C LEU A 353 -46.72 20.88 7.90
N ASP A 354 -45.44 21.21 7.70
CA ASP A 354 -44.75 21.05 6.42
C ASP A 354 -44.74 19.59 5.92
N PHE A 355 -44.94 18.63 6.82
CA PHE A 355 -44.97 17.20 6.51
C PHE A 355 -46.38 16.62 6.43
N ASN A 356 -47.40 17.42 6.72
CA ASN A 356 -48.79 16.96 6.71
C ASN A 356 -49.22 16.54 5.30
N ALA A 357 -49.80 15.36 5.15
CA ALA A 357 -50.23 14.81 3.85
C ALA A 357 -49.07 14.50 2.87
N THR A 358 -47.85 14.39 3.37
CA THR A 358 -46.72 13.84 2.61
C THR A 358 -46.79 12.31 2.58
N GLN A 359 -46.50 11.72 1.42
CA GLN A 359 -46.44 10.27 1.23
C GLN A 359 -45.14 9.92 0.52
N CYS A 360 -44.39 8.97 1.06
CA CYS A 360 -43.18 8.47 0.42
C CYS A 360 -43.35 7.00 0.03
N GLN A 361 -42.76 6.64 -1.12
CA GLN A 361 -42.61 5.28 -1.59
C GLN A 361 -41.12 4.93 -1.61
N VAL A 362 -40.76 3.86 -0.90
CA VAL A 362 -39.44 3.23 -0.97
C VAL A 362 -39.56 2.01 -1.87
N GLN A 363 -39.07 2.10 -3.10
CA GLN A 363 -39.05 0.99 -4.04
C GLN A 363 -37.75 0.21 -3.89
N PHE A 364 -37.84 -1.12 -3.82
CA PHE A 364 -36.68 -2.00 -3.72
C PHE A 364 -36.44 -2.76 -5.01
N THR A 365 -35.19 -2.76 -5.46
CA THR A 365 -34.71 -3.66 -6.52
C THR A 365 -33.48 -4.41 -6.02
N MET A 366 -33.40 -5.71 -6.29
CA MET A 366 -32.22 -6.48 -5.88
C MET A 366 -31.10 -6.30 -6.90
N ARG A 367 -29.89 -6.05 -6.41
CA ARG A 367 -28.69 -5.85 -7.22
C ARG A 367 -27.47 -6.42 -6.53
N ASN A 368 -26.44 -6.66 -7.33
CA ASN A 368 -25.09 -6.78 -6.81
C ASN A 368 -24.51 -5.39 -6.55
N PHE A 369 -23.66 -5.28 -5.54
CA PHE A 369 -22.97 -4.05 -5.15
C PHE A 369 -21.49 -4.33 -5.09
N ASN A 370 -20.70 -3.51 -5.77
CA ASN A 370 -19.25 -3.53 -5.59
C ASN A 370 -18.93 -2.72 -4.33
N VAL A 371 -18.43 -3.42 -3.32
CA VAL A 371 -18.01 -2.83 -2.05
C VAL A 371 -16.50 -2.78 -2.03
N VAL A 372 -15.96 -1.58 -1.87
CA VAL A 372 -14.53 -1.35 -1.71
C VAL A 372 -14.28 -0.77 -0.33
N VAL A 373 -13.48 -1.47 0.47
CA VAL A 373 -13.13 -1.09 1.83
C VAL A 373 -11.65 -0.72 1.84
N ASP A 374 -11.34 0.51 2.23
CA ASP A 374 -9.99 0.95 2.52
C ASP A 374 -9.77 0.88 4.03
N TYR A 375 -8.90 -0.04 4.45
CA TYR A 375 -8.57 -0.25 5.86
C TYR A 375 -7.60 0.81 6.39
N THR A 376 -6.87 1.51 5.52
CA THR A 376 -5.95 2.58 5.89
C THR A 376 -6.70 3.85 6.25
N SER A 377 -7.64 4.26 5.40
CA SER A 377 -8.49 5.44 5.65
C SER A 377 -9.77 5.13 6.44
N LYS A 378 -10.07 3.85 6.67
CA LYS A 378 -11.32 3.33 7.26
C LYS A 378 -12.57 3.79 6.49
N GLN A 379 -12.49 3.77 5.17
CA GLN A 379 -13.58 4.18 4.29
C GLN A 379 -14.22 2.98 3.60
N ILE A 380 -15.53 3.06 3.38
CA ILE A 380 -16.30 2.08 2.63
C ILE A 380 -16.99 2.81 1.48
N ASP A 381 -16.69 2.40 0.26
CA ASP A 381 -17.40 2.85 -0.94
C ASP A 381 -18.29 1.72 -1.45
N VAL A 382 -19.53 2.07 -1.79
CA VAL A 382 -20.54 1.11 -2.24
C VAL A 382 -21.13 1.62 -3.55
N THR A 383 -20.97 0.82 -4.60
CA THR A 383 -21.48 1.16 -5.94
C THR A 383 -22.44 0.08 -6.45
N PRO A 384 -23.64 0.46 -6.92
CA PRO A 384 -24.59 -0.50 -7.48
C PRO A 384 -24.06 -1.06 -8.81
N ALA A 385 -24.16 -2.37 -8.98
CA ALA A 385 -23.79 -3.11 -10.17
C ALA A 385 -25.05 -3.74 -10.81
N ASP A 386 -24.92 -4.96 -11.34
CA ASP A 386 -25.96 -5.62 -12.12
C ASP A 386 -27.20 -6.00 -11.28
N PRO A 387 -28.42 -5.89 -11.85
CA PRO A 387 -29.63 -6.33 -11.20
C PRO A 387 -29.68 -7.86 -11.07
N VAL A 388 -30.23 -8.33 -9.96
CA VAL A 388 -30.36 -9.75 -9.62
C VAL A 388 -31.83 -10.10 -9.42
N SER A 389 -32.20 -11.36 -9.68
CA SER A 389 -33.55 -11.86 -9.42
C SER A 389 -33.91 -11.70 -7.95
N TRP A 390 -35.17 -11.36 -7.68
CA TRP A 390 -35.70 -11.23 -6.32
C TRP A 390 -35.58 -12.57 -5.57
N ALA A 391 -34.84 -12.57 -4.47
CA ALA A 391 -34.62 -13.75 -3.66
C ALA A 391 -35.84 -14.11 -2.80
N ASN A 392 -35.95 -15.37 -2.42
CA ASN A 392 -37.03 -15.89 -1.58
C ASN A 392 -37.13 -15.21 -0.20
N TYR A 393 -36.00 -14.75 0.36
CA TYR A 393 -35.96 -14.01 1.62
C TYR A 393 -36.28 -12.51 1.46
N GLY A 394 -36.38 -12.00 0.24
CA GLY A 394 -36.52 -10.57 -0.04
C GLY A 394 -37.72 -9.92 0.64
N ASP A 395 -38.89 -10.56 0.52
CA ASP A 395 -40.13 -10.06 1.12
C ASP A 395 -40.07 -10.03 2.66
N ALA A 396 -39.37 -11.00 3.27
CA ALA A 396 -39.22 -11.07 4.71
C ALA A 396 -38.32 -9.95 5.22
N VAL A 397 -37.21 -9.66 4.53
CA VAL A 397 -36.29 -8.56 4.88
C VAL A 397 -36.98 -7.22 4.76
N VAL A 398 -37.63 -6.93 3.62
CA VAL A 398 -38.31 -5.65 3.40
C VAL A 398 -39.48 -5.46 4.38
N ARG A 399 -40.22 -6.53 4.70
CA ARG A 399 -41.24 -6.49 5.77
C ARG A 399 -40.63 -6.18 7.14
N GLY A 400 -39.45 -6.71 7.43
CA GLY A 400 -38.68 -6.37 8.64
C GLY A 400 -38.31 -4.89 8.70
N VAL A 401 -37.80 -4.33 7.60
CA VAL A 401 -37.51 -2.89 7.47
C VAL A 401 -38.77 -2.05 7.66
N ALA A 402 -39.87 -2.43 7.01
CA ALA A 402 -41.15 -1.74 7.14
C ALA A 402 -41.67 -1.75 8.59
N SER A 403 -41.51 -2.87 9.28
CA SER A 403 -41.84 -3.01 10.70
C SER A 403 -40.96 -2.13 11.58
N TRP A 404 -39.66 -2.02 11.29
CA TRP A 404 -38.75 -1.14 12.05
C TRP A 404 -39.15 0.33 11.89
N LEU A 405 -39.39 0.79 10.66
CA LEU A 405 -39.86 2.15 10.39
C LEU A 405 -41.19 2.43 11.12
N ARG A 406 -42.12 1.48 11.09
CA ARG A 406 -43.40 1.57 11.81
C ARG A 406 -43.17 1.68 13.32
N SER A 407 -42.35 0.81 13.89
CA SER A 407 -42.03 0.80 15.32
C SER A 407 -41.34 2.09 15.78
N MET A 408 -40.52 2.72 14.94
CA MET A 408 -39.89 4.00 15.28
C MET A 408 -40.92 5.10 15.55
N SER A 409 -41.98 5.19 14.74
CA SER A 409 -43.04 6.18 14.96
C SER A 409 -43.95 5.82 16.12
N SER A 410 -44.27 4.54 16.34
CA SER A 410 -45.11 4.13 17.47
C SER A 410 -44.40 4.24 18.81
N ALA A 411 -43.08 4.06 18.83
CA ALA A 411 -42.27 4.21 20.03
C ALA A 411 -41.85 5.66 20.29
N ASP A 412 -42.12 6.58 19.36
CA ASP A 412 -41.74 7.99 19.53
C ASP A 412 -42.44 8.59 20.75
N GLY A 413 -41.65 9.21 21.60
CA GLY A 413 -42.13 9.81 22.84
C GLY A 413 -42.41 11.27 22.57
N PHE A 414 -43.65 11.71 22.75
CA PHE A 414 -44.06 13.07 22.38
C PHE A 414 -44.13 14.03 23.57
N VAL A 415 -43.37 13.75 24.63
CA VAL A 415 -43.22 14.64 25.77
C VAL A 415 -42.07 15.59 25.45
N GLY A 416 -42.37 16.79 24.93
CA GLY A 416 -41.38 17.75 24.46
C GLY A 416 -41.05 17.66 22.96
N GLY A 417 -42.02 17.19 22.16
CA GLY A 417 -41.93 17.08 20.70
C GLY A 417 -41.44 15.72 20.19
N SER A 418 -41.96 15.32 19.02
CA SER A 418 -41.55 14.12 18.28
C SER A 418 -40.05 14.14 17.94
N GLN A 419 -39.29 13.14 18.38
CA GLN A 419 -37.88 13.02 18.02
C GLN A 419 -37.71 12.61 16.56
N LEU A 420 -38.62 11.77 16.07
CA LEU A 420 -38.66 11.38 14.66
C LEU A 420 -38.90 12.61 13.77
N GLY A 421 -39.94 13.39 14.06
CA GLY A 421 -40.28 14.61 13.33
C GLY A 421 -39.16 15.65 13.37
N ARG A 422 -38.50 15.82 14.53
CA ARG A 422 -37.35 16.72 14.67
C ARG A 422 -36.15 16.28 13.84
N SER A 423 -35.83 14.98 13.83
CA SER A 423 -34.73 14.46 13.01
C SER A 423 -34.97 14.70 11.52
N LEU A 424 -36.22 14.54 11.06
CA LEU A 424 -36.63 14.80 9.69
C LEU A 424 -36.52 16.29 9.36
N ARG A 425 -37.01 17.15 10.26
CA ARG A 425 -36.93 18.60 10.13
C ARG A 425 -35.48 19.08 10.01
N LEU A 426 -34.59 18.60 10.87
CA LEU A 426 -33.16 18.93 10.84
C LEU A 426 -32.53 18.58 9.49
N ASN A 427 -32.84 17.41 8.93
CA ASN A 427 -32.29 17.01 7.63
C ASN A 427 -32.79 17.91 6.49
N VAL A 428 -34.08 18.23 6.49
CA VAL A 428 -34.70 19.13 5.50
C VAL A 428 -34.08 20.53 5.61
N GLU A 429 -33.96 21.08 6.81
CA GLU A 429 -33.36 22.40 7.05
C GLU A 429 -31.89 22.43 6.64
N ALA A 430 -31.14 21.36 6.90
CA ALA A 430 -29.75 21.23 6.44
C ALA A 430 -29.65 21.30 4.91
N LEU A 431 -30.54 20.62 4.19
CA LEU A 431 -30.58 20.67 2.72
C LEU A 431 -30.99 22.05 2.20
N GLN A 432 -32.03 22.64 2.78
CA GLN A 432 -32.52 23.95 2.39
C GLN A 432 -31.45 25.04 2.62
N SER A 433 -30.74 24.96 3.75
CA SER A 433 -29.62 25.83 4.07
C SER A 433 -28.45 25.65 3.09
N ALA A 434 -28.05 24.40 2.83
CA ALA A 434 -26.94 24.10 1.91
C ALA A 434 -27.23 24.52 0.46
N THR A 435 -28.49 24.42 0.00
CA THR A 435 -28.91 24.77 -1.36
C THR A 435 -29.44 26.19 -1.50
N ASN A 436 -29.63 26.90 -0.38
CA ASN A 436 -30.35 28.17 -0.31
C ASN A 436 -31.70 28.14 -1.05
N ASN A 437 -32.43 27.04 -0.93
CA ASN A 437 -33.68 26.79 -1.65
C ASN A 437 -34.72 26.16 -0.73
N THR A 438 -35.84 26.86 -0.52
CA THR A 438 -36.95 26.44 0.36
C THR A 438 -38.13 25.82 -0.41
N SER A 439 -37.92 25.47 -1.68
CA SER A 439 -38.97 24.90 -2.54
C SER A 439 -39.54 23.58 -1.99
N GLU A 440 -40.78 23.27 -2.39
CA GLU A 440 -41.42 21.98 -2.08
C GLU A 440 -40.59 20.80 -2.61
N ALA A 441 -39.96 20.95 -3.78
CA ALA A 441 -39.08 19.93 -4.35
C ALA A 441 -37.87 19.65 -3.44
N THR A 442 -37.21 20.69 -2.94
CA THR A 442 -36.09 20.57 -1.99
C THR A 442 -36.54 19.92 -0.69
N ARG A 443 -37.73 20.29 -0.19
CA ARG A 443 -38.33 19.66 1.00
C ARG A 443 -38.54 18.15 0.78
N MET A 444 -39.19 17.77 -0.34
CA MET A 444 -39.45 16.36 -0.65
C MET A 444 -38.15 15.57 -0.84
N GLN A 445 -37.11 16.18 -1.40
CA GLN A 445 -35.78 15.58 -1.49
C GLN A 445 -35.16 15.35 -0.10
N GLY A 446 -35.23 16.34 0.80
CA GLY A 446 -34.74 16.18 2.17
C GLY A 446 -35.48 15.09 2.95
N ILE A 447 -36.78 14.93 2.71
CA ILE A 447 -37.56 13.82 3.28
C ILE A 447 -37.12 12.48 2.68
N ALA A 448 -36.92 12.42 1.36
CA ALA A 448 -36.49 11.21 0.66
C ALA A 448 -35.09 10.75 1.11
N ASP A 449 -34.13 11.66 1.22
CA ASP A 449 -32.77 11.39 1.69
C ASP A 449 -32.76 10.90 3.15
N HIS A 450 -33.61 11.48 4.03
CA HIS A 450 -33.76 11.04 5.43
C HIS A 450 -34.27 9.60 5.52
N ILE A 451 -35.34 9.27 4.79
CA ILE A 451 -35.89 7.91 4.74
C ILE A 451 -34.89 6.95 4.12
N ALA A 452 -34.19 7.34 3.05
CA ALA A 452 -33.17 6.51 2.41
C ALA A 452 -32.06 6.14 3.41
N SER A 453 -31.56 7.12 4.16
CA SER A 453 -30.57 6.89 5.21
C SER A 453 -31.08 5.96 6.31
N LEU A 454 -32.34 6.09 6.74
CA LEU A 454 -32.93 5.16 7.71
C LEU A 454 -33.02 3.74 7.15
N VAL A 455 -33.53 3.57 5.94
CA VAL A 455 -33.68 2.25 5.30
C VAL A 455 -32.33 1.56 5.17
N ASP A 456 -31.33 2.26 4.65
CA ASP A 456 -29.98 1.72 4.45
C ASP A 456 -29.36 1.31 5.80
N ASN A 457 -29.44 2.19 6.81
CA ASN A 457 -28.90 1.90 8.14
C ASN A 457 -29.65 0.76 8.87
N ILE A 458 -30.97 0.64 8.67
CA ILE A 458 -31.76 -0.48 9.22
C ILE A 458 -31.30 -1.79 8.60
N ILE A 459 -31.10 -1.83 7.27
CA ILE A 459 -30.60 -3.03 6.57
C ILE A 459 -29.21 -3.42 7.12
N ILE A 460 -28.29 -2.46 7.26
CA ILE A 460 -26.96 -2.69 7.86
C ILE A 460 -27.10 -3.23 9.29
N ALA A 461 -27.93 -2.62 10.12
CA ALA A 461 -28.12 -3.02 11.51
C ALA A 461 -28.67 -4.45 11.63
N LEU A 462 -29.68 -4.79 10.81
CA LEU A 462 -30.26 -6.13 10.75
C LEU A 462 -29.24 -7.17 10.28
N LEU A 463 -28.50 -6.85 9.22
CA LEU A 463 -27.49 -7.73 8.64
C LEU A 463 -26.32 -7.98 9.62
N SER A 464 -25.84 -6.91 10.25
CA SER A 464 -24.80 -6.96 11.29
C SER A 464 -25.25 -7.78 12.50
N THR A 465 -26.51 -7.61 12.93
CA THR A 465 -27.09 -8.38 14.03
C THR A 465 -27.19 -9.87 13.67
N ARG A 466 -27.56 -10.22 12.44
CA ARG A 466 -27.55 -11.63 11.99
C ARG A 466 -26.16 -12.27 12.06
N TYR A 467 -25.12 -11.50 11.76
CA TYR A 467 -23.75 -11.97 11.89
C TYR A 467 -23.33 -12.14 13.37
N VAL A 468 -23.51 -11.11 14.19
CA VAL A 468 -23.05 -11.11 15.58
C VAL A 468 -23.89 -12.02 16.48
N ALA A 469 -25.22 -11.95 16.38
CA ALA A 469 -26.15 -12.70 17.24
C ALA A 469 -26.53 -14.07 16.66
N GLY A 470 -26.67 -14.16 15.33
CA GLY A 470 -27.10 -15.38 14.65
C GLY A 470 -25.96 -16.25 14.13
N LYS A 471 -24.71 -15.76 14.13
CA LYS A 471 -23.55 -16.36 13.44
C LYS A 471 -23.83 -16.73 11.99
N GLN A 472 -24.73 -15.98 11.34
CA GLN A 472 -25.14 -16.24 9.96
C GLN A 472 -24.18 -15.51 9.02
N SER A 473 -23.41 -16.28 8.26
CA SER A 473 -22.49 -15.77 7.26
C SER A 473 -22.49 -16.68 6.02
N ALA A 474 -22.08 -16.12 4.89
CA ALA A 474 -21.86 -16.87 3.65
C ALA A 474 -20.44 -16.62 3.14
N PRO A 475 -19.83 -17.62 2.49
CA PRO A 475 -18.57 -17.43 1.79
C PRO A 475 -18.78 -16.44 0.64
N LEU A 476 -17.88 -15.46 0.56
CA LEU A 476 -17.87 -14.47 -0.50
C LEU A 476 -16.49 -14.39 -1.13
N GLU A 477 -16.42 -14.43 -2.46
CA GLU A 477 -15.18 -14.21 -3.21
C GLU A 477 -14.77 -12.75 -3.13
N THR A 478 -13.52 -12.52 -2.74
CA THR A 478 -12.99 -11.20 -2.43
C THR A 478 -11.57 -11.05 -2.92
N GLN A 479 -11.25 -9.83 -3.30
CA GLN A 479 -9.89 -9.44 -3.60
C GLN A 479 -9.35 -8.62 -2.43
N VAL A 480 -8.35 -9.15 -1.75
CA VAL A 480 -7.65 -8.47 -0.66
C VAL A 480 -6.36 -7.89 -1.19
N THR A 481 -6.19 -6.58 -1.08
CA THR A 481 -4.92 -5.94 -1.38
C THR A 481 -4.06 -5.94 -0.12
N VAL A 482 -2.88 -6.53 -0.22
CA VAL A 482 -1.91 -6.59 0.86
C VAL A 482 -0.62 -5.92 0.41
N LEU A 483 0.14 -5.49 1.40
CA LEU A 483 1.46 -4.95 1.15
C LEU A 483 2.47 -6.07 0.88
N ALA A 484 3.23 -5.94 -0.20
CA ALA A 484 4.33 -6.82 -0.54
C ALA A 484 5.62 -6.03 -0.79
N ILE A 485 6.75 -6.74 -0.78
CA ILE A 485 8.06 -6.19 -1.18
C ILE A 485 8.46 -6.77 -2.52
N VAL A 486 8.94 -5.88 -3.38
CA VAL A 486 9.63 -6.22 -4.62
C VAL A 486 11.04 -5.66 -4.55
N TYR A 487 12.04 -6.42 -5.00
CA TYR A 487 13.42 -5.96 -4.99
C TYR A 487 13.74 -5.11 -6.21
N GLY A 488 14.22 -3.88 -5.95
CA GLY A 488 14.82 -3.01 -6.94
C GLY A 488 13.89 -2.45 -8.03
N ASP A 489 14.34 -1.34 -8.61
CA ASP A 489 13.80 -0.85 -9.88
C ASP A 489 14.49 -1.58 -11.04
N LEU A 490 13.70 -1.94 -12.06
CA LEU A 490 14.18 -2.55 -13.29
C LEU A 490 15.30 -1.72 -13.95
N ARG A 491 15.23 -0.38 -13.87
CA ARG A 491 16.24 0.53 -14.42
C ARG A 491 17.63 0.29 -13.82
N TYR A 492 17.72 0.14 -12.50
CA TYR A 492 18.99 -0.12 -11.83
C TYR A 492 19.49 -1.55 -12.07
N ILE A 493 18.58 -2.54 -12.10
CA ILE A 493 18.94 -3.93 -12.41
C ILE A 493 19.57 -4.02 -13.82
N ILE A 494 18.96 -3.38 -14.82
CA ILE A 494 19.51 -3.33 -16.19
C ILE A 494 20.85 -2.58 -16.21
N ALA A 495 20.96 -1.45 -15.53
CA ALA A 495 22.20 -0.68 -15.47
C ALA A 495 23.38 -1.49 -14.89
N VAL A 496 23.15 -2.24 -13.81
CA VAL A 496 24.15 -3.16 -13.23
C VAL A 496 24.54 -4.26 -14.22
N LEU A 497 23.57 -4.83 -14.94
CA LEU A 497 23.84 -5.86 -15.94
C LEU A 497 24.68 -5.32 -17.10
N VAL A 498 24.36 -4.12 -17.60
CA VAL A 498 25.15 -3.42 -18.62
C VAL A 498 26.57 -3.15 -18.12
N LEU A 499 26.72 -2.67 -16.87
CA LEU A 499 28.03 -2.44 -16.27
C LEU A 499 28.85 -3.73 -16.20
N ASN A 500 28.26 -4.84 -15.74
CA ASN A 500 28.92 -6.15 -15.72
C ASN A 500 29.38 -6.59 -17.11
N ILE A 501 28.54 -6.41 -18.14
CA ILE A 501 28.89 -6.73 -19.53
C ILE A 501 30.05 -5.86 -20.01
N LEU A 502 30.04 -4.56 -19.71
CA LEU A 502 31.13 -3.65 -20.09
C LEU A 502 32.47 -4.04 -19.44
N ILE A 503 32.45 -4.42 -18.15
CA ILE A 503 33.68 -4.87 -17.47
C ILE A 503 34.15 -6.22 -18.02
N LEU A 504 33.23 -7.13 -18.35
CA LEU A 504 33.57 -8.41 -18.99
C LEU A 504 34.15 -8.20 -20.39
N LEU A 505 33.59 -7.28 -21.18
CA LEU A 505 34.14 -6.90 -22.49
C LEU A 505 35.53 -6.28 -22.33
N LEU A 506 35.72 -5.39 -21.37
CA LEU A 506 37.04 -4.82 -21.07
C LEU A 506 38.05 -5.92 -20.70
N PHE A 507 37.68 -6.85 -19.81
CA PHE A 507 38.52 -7.98 -19.42
C PHE A 507 38.87 -8.87 -20.61
N THR A 508 37.90 -9.22 -21.45
CA THR A 508 38.11 -10.11 -22.61
C THR A 508 38.95 -9.45 -23.70
N VAL A 509 38.71 -8.17 -24.01
CA VAL A 509 39.51 -7.40 -24.97
C VAL A 509 40.96 -7.29 -24.48
N GLU A 510 41.17 -6.92 -23.22
CA GLU A 510 42.53 -6.83 -22.66
C GLU A 510 43.21 -8.20 -22.60
N ALA A 511 42.51 -9.26 -22.20
CA ALA A 511 43.02 -10.62 -22.21
C ALA A 511 43.44 -11.08 -23.61
N VAL A 512 42.64 -10.80 -24.65
CA VAL A 512 42.98 -11.17 -26.04
C VAL A 512 44.17 -10.33 -26.54
N ARG A 513 44.14 -9.01 -26.31
CA ARG A 513 45.20 -8.07 -26.72
C ARG A 513 46.56 -8.46 -26.14
N THR A 514 46.56 -8.95 -24.90
CA THR A 514 47.77 -9.29 -24.14
C THR A 514 48.18 -10.76 -24.24
N ARG A 515 47.43 -11.58 -24.98
CA ARG A 515 47.58 -13.05 -25.03
C ARG A 515 47.52 -13.67 -23.63
N LEU A 516 46.47 -13.35 -22.89
CA LEU A 516 46.23 -13.76 -21.50
C LEU A 516 47.40 -13.42 -20.57
N TRP A 517 48.07 -12.29 -20.84
CA TRP A 517 49.24 -11.83 -20.10
C TRP A 517 50.31 -12.94 -19.97
N GLU A 518 50.65 -13.60 -21.07
CA GLU A 518 51.65 -14.69 -21.12
C GLU A 518 53.06 -14.17 -20.78
N SER A 519 53.36 -12.91 -21.13
CA SER A 519 54.68 -12.28 -20.95
C SER A 519 54.76 -11.33 -19.75
N LEU A 520 54.18 -11.70 -18.60
CA LEU A 520 54.27 -10.86 -17.40
C LEU A 520 55.71 -10.83 -16.87
N PRO A 521 56.26 -9.63 -16.56
CA PRO A 521 57.56 -9.54 -15.92
C PRO A 521 57.51 -10.17 -14.53
N GLU A 522 58.65 -10.72 -14.12
CA GLU A 522 58.80 -11.38 -12.82
C GLU A 522 58.72 -10.37 -11.66
N GLU A 523 59.15 -9.13 -11.93
CA GLU A 523 59.09 -8.00 -11.00
C GLU A 523 57.85 -7.14 -11.27
N ASP A 524 57.11 -6.85 -10.21
CA ASP A 524 55.96 -5.95 -10.24
C ASP A 524 56.40 -4.53 -9.88
N LEU A 525 56.52 -3.66 -10.89
CA LEU A 525 56.94 -2.26 -10.70
C LEU A 525 55.97 -1.45 -9.81
N LEU A 526 54.75 -1.94 -9.59
CA LEU A 526 53.76 -1.31 -8.72
C LEU A 526 53.88 -1.76 -7.25
N ASP A 527 54.64 -2.82 -6.96
CA ASP A 527 55.00 -3.22 -5.60
C ASP A 527 56.39 -2.67 -5.27
N ILE A 528 56.46 -1.74 -4.31
CA ILE A 528 57.71 -1.11 -3.86
C ILE A 528 58.74 -2.18 -3.45
N SER A 529 58.29 -3.28 -2.86
CA SER A 529 59.17 -4.37 -2.43
C SER A 529 59.84 -5.04 -3.61
N SER A 530 59.07 -5.33 -4.66
CA SER A 530 59.55 -5.94 -5.91
C SER A 530 60.37 -4.95 -6.73
N LEU A 531 60.01 -3.66 -6.73
CA LEU A 531 60.79 -2.61 -7.38
C LEU A 531 62.19 -2.47 -6.75
N ILE A 532 62.30 -2.42 -5.42
CA ILE A 532 63.59 -2.34 -4.72
C ILE A 532 64.44 -3.58 -5.03
N VAL A 533 63.83 -4.77 -4.94
CA VAL A 533 64.52 -6.04 -5.29
C VAL A 533 65.01 -5.98 -6.74
N GLY A 534 64.15 -5.59 -7.68
CA GLY A 534 64.48 -5.46 -9.09
C GLY A 534 65.58 -4.45 -9.38
N ILE A 535 65.64 -3.32 -8.65
CA ILE A 535 66.74 -2.35 -8.77
C ILE A 535 68.05 -2.95 -8.20
N THR A 536 67.99 -3.60 -7.03
CA THR A 536 69.17 -4.18 -6.38
C THR A 536 69.77 -5.35 -7.17
N GLU A 537 68.93 -6.18 -7.79
CA GLU A 537 69.35 -7.31 -8.63
C GLU A 537 69.74 -6.87 -10.05
N GLY A 538 69.50 -5.61 -10.42
CA GLY A 538 69.83 -5.05 -11.74
C GLY A 538 68.83 -5.39 -12.85
N HIS A 539 67.65 -5.89 -12.48
CA HIS A 539 66.53 -6.18 -13.39
C HIS A 539 65.78 -4.90 -13.83
N VAL A 540 65.93 -3.80 -13.09
CA VAL A 540 65.35 -2.49 -13.40
C VAL A 540 66.45 -1.43 -13.40
N LYS A 541 66.59 -0.68 -14.49
CA LYS A 541 67.56 0.43 -14.62
C LYS A 541 66.84 1.77 -14.51
N LEU A 542 67.46 2.68 -13.75
CA LEU A 542 67.09 4.10 -13.71
C LEU A 542 67.87 4.83 -14.81
N VAL A 543 67.16 5.46 -15.75
CA VAL A 543 67.76 6.25 -16.82
C VAL A 543 67.35 7.71 -16.60
N ASP A 544 68.34 8.57 -16.40
CA ASP A 544 68.12 10.01 -16.36
C ASP A 544 68.11 10.56 -17.79
N VAL A 545 66.98 11.11 -18.22
CA VAL A 545 66.79 11.65 -19.58
C VAL A 545 67.42 13.05 -19.74
N SER A 546 68.00 13.58 -18.65
CA SER A 546 68.58 14.94 -18.61
C SER A 546 69.92 15.05 -19.36
N ASP A 547 70.63 13.95 -19.62
CA ASP A 547 71.99 14.01 -20.17
C ASP A 547 72.06 14.26 -21.68
N ASP A 548 70.95 14.17 -22.42
CA ASP A 548 70.95 14.31 -23.89
C ASP A 548 70.55 15.72 -24.39
N LYS A 549 70.27 16.67 -23.49
CA LYS A 549 69.93 18.06 -23.85
C LYS A 549 70.60 19.09 -22.94
N LYS A 550 71.93 19.21 -23.03
CA LYS A 550 72.65 20.43 -22.64
C LYS A 550 72.67 21.46 -23.78
N VAL A 551 71.52 22.04 -24.15
CA VAL A 551 71.49 23.38 -24.78
C VAL A 551 70.19 24.08 -24.40
N ASN A 552 70.33 25.24 -23.74
CA ASN A 552 69.35 26.26 -23.34
C ASN A 552 68.63 26.07 -22.00
N GLY A 553 69.02 26.96 -21.07
CA GLY A 553 68.52 27.05 -19.70
C GLY A 553 67.06 27.50 -19.62
N SER A 554 66.27 26.67 -18.94
CA SER A 554 65.07 27.01 -18.18
C SER A 554 64.82 25.82 -17.24
N GLY A 555 64.50 26.09 -15.97
CA GLY A 555 64.57 25.14 -14.84
C GLY A 555 64.17 23.69 -15.16
N ASN A 556 65.17 22.80 -15.07
CA ASN A 556 65.04 21.37 -15.28
C ASN A 556 64.08 20.76 -14.25
N LYS A 557 63.00 20.14 -14.73
CA LYS A 557 62.36 19.04 -14.01
C LYS A 557 63.09 17.77 -14.42
N GLU A 558 63.81 17.16 -13.48
CA GLU A 558 64.43 15.84 -13.67
C GLU A 558 63.34 14.84 -14.10
N ASN A 559 63.46 14.33 -15.33
CA ASN A 559 62.55 13.33 -15.88
C ASN A 559 63.24 11.96 -15.80
N ILE A 560 63.09 11.31 -14.64
CA ILE A 560 63.61 9.95 -14.41
C ILE A 560 62.69 8.94 -15.11
N GLN A 561 63.27 8.06 -15.93
CA GLN A 561 62.60 6.94 -16.58
C GLN A 561 63.08 5.59 -16.03
N LEU A 562 62.15 4.64 -15.90
CA LEU A 562 62.43 3.26 -15.51
C LEU A 562 62.40 2.36 -16.75
N VAL A 563 63.42 1.52 -16.90
CA VAL A 563 63.53 0.53 -17.99
C VAL A 563 63.73 -0.86 -17.38
N VAL A 564 62.84 -1.81 -17.72
CA VAL A 564 62.98 -3.23 -17.34
C VAL A 564 63.94 -3.89 -18.34
N THR A 565 65.00 -4.54 -17.86
CA THR A 565 65.99 -5.18 -18.74
C THR A 565 65.50 -6.53 -19.25
N SER A 566 65.56 -6.73 -20.57
CA SER A 566 65.17 -7.99 -21.21
C SER A 566 66.12 -9.12 -20.82
N ALA A 567 65.66 -10.37 -20.89
CA ALA A 567 66.50 -11.54 -20.62
C ALA A 567 67.73 -11.63 -21.55
N SER A 568 67.69 -11.00 -22.73
CA SER A 568 68.82 -10.93 -23.67
C SER A 568 69.92 -9.99 -23.14
N ASP A 569 69.54 -8.82 -22.60
CA ASP A 569 70.48 -7.85 -22.03
C ASP A 569 71.09 -8.31 -20.70
N ARG A 570 70.41 -9.22 -19.98
CA ARG A 570 70.92 -9.84 -18.74
C ARG A 570 72.17 -10.69 -18.97
N ILE A 571 72.26 -11.35 -20.13
CA ILE A 571 73.42 -12.21 -20.47
C ILE A 571 74.65 -11.34 -20.76
N GLU A 572 74.44 -10.17 -21.37
CA GLU A 572 75.51 -9.25 -21.75
C GLU A 572 76.02 -8.46 -20.52
N GLY A 573 75.11 -7.93 -19.68
CA GLY A 573 75.51 -7.27 -18.41
C GLY A 573 76.12 -8.21 -17.37
N SER A 574 75.75 -9.50 -17.36
CA SER A 574 76.41 -10.50 -16.51
C SER A 574 77.83 -10.82 -16.98
N LYS A 575 78.12 -10.72 -18.29
CA LYS A 575 79.48 -10.85 -18.81
C LYS A 575 80.36 -9.67 -18.41
N ASP A 576 79.83 -8.45 -18.45
CA ASP A 576 80.58 -7.25 -18.06
C ASP A 576 80.92 -7.24 -16.56
N ARG A 577 79.98 -7.61 -15.68
CA ARG A 577 80.26 -7.77 -14.24
C ARG A 577 81.21 -8.93 -13.91
N LEU A 578 81.21 -9.99 -14.70
CA LEU A 578 82.19 -11.07 -14.57
C LEU A 578 83.59 -10.63 -15.03
N MET A 579 83.68 -9.77 -16.06
CA MET A 579 84.94 -9.20 -16.53
C MET A 579 85.49 -8.16 -15.55
N GLU A 580 84.64 -7.32 -14.95
CA GLU A 580 85.04 -6.31 -13.96
C GLU A 580 85.57 -6.93 -12.65
N ASN A 581 84.98 -8.05 -12.21
CA ASN A 581 85.50 -8.84 -11.08
C ASN A 581 86.76 -9.67 -11.39
N LEU A 582 87.14 -9.82 -12.67
CA LEU A 582 88.38 -10.48 -13.08
C LEU A 582 89.54 -9.49 -13.27
N THR A 583 89.28 -8.18 -13.24
CA THR A 583 90.28 -7.11 -13.37
C THR A 583 90.45 -6.26 -12.10
N GLY A 584 89.86 -6.66 -10.97
CA GLY A 584 90.00 -6.03 -9.66
C GLY A 584 90.93 -6.79 -8.72
#